data_AF-X1GC75-F1
#
_entry.id   AF-X1GC75-F1
#
_cell.length_a   1.000
_cell.length_b   1.000
_cell.length_c   1.000
_cell.angle_alpha   90.00
_cell.angle_beta   90.00
_cell.angle_gamma   90.00
#
_symmetry.space_group_name_H-M   'P 1'
#
loop_
_entity.id
_entity.type
_entity.pdbx_description
1 polymer ?
#
loop_
_entity_poly.entity_id
_entity_poly.type
_entity_poly.pdbx_seq_one_letter_code
_entity_poly.pdbx_strand_id
1 'polypeptide(L)'
;MEYFVEGVNVSIEEVKKRVTKLSSERLRRAREGQIALTERQMQIVQFVNQNGRITIGDISRMFKITRQAALKEVSKLLGLDVVKLRGKGRGAHYVLA
;
A
#
# COMPACT_ATOMS: atom_id res chain seq x y z
N MET A 1 16.95 -12.79 35.69
CA MET A 1 17.29 -12.14 34.41
C MET A 1 16.29 -12.47 33.28
N GLU A 2 15.16 -13.14 33.54
CA GLU A 2 14.22 -13.55 32.48
C GLU A 2 13.01 -12.61 32.28
N TYR A 3 12.74 -11.72 33.23
CA TYR A 3 11.57 -10.80 33.17
C TYR A 3 11.73 -9.63 32.20
N PHE A 4 12.91 -9.40 31.62
CA PHE A 4 13.15 -8.28 30.70
C PHE A 4 12.82 -8.64 29.24
N VAL A 5 12.72 -9.93 28.91
CA VAL A 5 12.54 -10.39 27.52
C VAL A 5 11.06 -10.52 27.15
N GLU A 6 10.18 -10.87 28.09
CA GLU A 6 8.74 -10.98 27.83
C GLU A 6 8.05 -9.61 27.61
N GLY A 7 8.41 -8.58 28.37
CA GLY A 7 7.79 -7.24 28.26
C GLY A 7 8.03 -6.54 26.91
N VAL A 8 9.16 -6.83 26.26
CA VAL A 8 9.49 -6.29 24.93
C VAL A 8 8.67 -6.98 23.84
N ASN A 9 8.37 -8.27 24.00
CA ASN A 9 7.63 -9.05 23.01
C ASN A 9 6.14 -8.64 22.98
N VAL A 10 5.55 -8.35 24.15
CA VAL A 10 4.18 -7.81 24.25
C VAL A 10 4.08 -6.44 23.57
N SER A 11 5.08 -5.58 23.77
CA SER A 11 5.11 -4.22 23.20
C SER A 11 5.22 -4.23 21.66
N ILE A 12 6.00 -5.16 21.09
CA ILE A 12 6.12 -5.30 19.62
C ILE A 12 4.84 -5.84 19.00
N GLU A 13 4.22 -6.85 19.61
CA GLU A 13 2.94 -7.42 19.17
C GLU A 13 1.82 -6.36 19.16
N GLU A 14 1.77 -5.52 20.20
CA GLU A 14 0.73 -4.50 20.36
C GLU A 14 0.90 -3.33 19.36
N VAL A 15 2.14 -2.88 19.14
CA VAL A 15 2.45 -1.89 18.08
C VAL A 15 2.12 -2.46 16.71
N LYS A 16 2.48 -3.72 16.43
CA LYS A 16 2.20 -4.38 15.15
C LYS A 16 0.70 -4.48 14.88
N LYS A 17 -0.11 -4.86 15.89
CA LYS A 17 -1.57 -4.92 15.80
C LYS A 17 -2.20 -3.55 15.54
N ARG A 18 -1.70 -2.50 16.18
CA ARG A 18 -2.17 -1.11 16.00
C ARG A 18 -1.87 -0.56 14.60
N VAL A 19 -0.68 -0.88 14.06
CA VAL A 19 -0.29 -0.53 12.69
C VAL A 19 -1.15 -1.27 11.65
N THR A 20 -1.44 -2.55 11.84
CA THR A 20 -2.31 -3.32 10.92
C THR A 20 -3.76 -2.83 10.93
N LYS A 21 -4.32 -2.45 12.09
CA LYS A 21 -5.68 -1.86 12.15
C LYS A 21 -5.72 -0.52 11.40
N LEU A 22 -4.69 0.31 11.53
CA LEU A 22 -4.62 1.62 10.87
C LEU A 22 -4.65 1.51 9.33
N SER A 23 -3.98 0.51 8.76
CA SER A 23 -3.95 0.27 7.31
C SER A 23 -5.34 -0.13 6.79
N SER A 24 -6.03 -1.03 7.50
CA SER A 24 -7.40 -1.44 7.15
C SER A 24 -8.41 -0.29 7.25
N GLU A 25 -8.26 0.58 8.25
CA GLU A 25 -9.07 1.77 8.45
C GLU A 25 -8.89 2.77 7.30
N ARG A 26 -7.65 3.07 6.89
CA ARG A 26 -7.36 3.95 5.75
C ARG A 26 -7.92 3.42 4.45
N LEU A 27 -7.87 2.11 4.23
CA LEU A 27 -8.49 1.46 3.08
C LEU A 27 -10.01 1.59 3.10
N ARG A 28 -10.62 1.48 4.29
CA ARG A 28 -12.04 1.74 4.49
C ARG A 28 -12.38 3.18 4.13
N ARG A 29 -11.58 4.15 4.60
CA ARG A 29 -11.73 5.57 4.28
C ARG A 29 -11.56 5.89 2.80
N ALA A 30 -10.64 5.22 2.11
CA ALA A 30 -10.50 5.33 0.65
C ALA A 30 -11.74 4.81 -0.09
N ARG A 31 -12.31 3.67 0.35
CA ARG A 31 -13.55 3.12 -0.22
C ARG A 31 -14.79 3.92 0.13
N GLU A 32 -14.85 4.48 1.34
CA GLU A 32 -15.94 5.32 1.84
C GLU A 32 -15.88 6.77 1.32
N GLY A 33 -14.93 7.08 0.42
CA GLY A 33 -14.81 8.40 -0.21
C GLY A 33 -14.18 9.48 0.67
N GLN A 34 -13.69 9.14 1.86
CA GLN A 34 -12.99 10.07 2.76
C GLN A 34 -11.56 10.39 2.28
N ILE A 35 -10.96 9.53 1.44
CA ILE A 35 -9.71 9.83 0.73
C ILE A 35 -10.07 10.09 -0.73
N ALA A 36 -9.91 11.34 -1.17
CA ALA A 36 -10.18 11.75 -2.55
C ALA A 36 -9.14 11.12 -3.50
N LEU A 37 -9.49 9.97 -4.08
CA LEU A 37 -8.73 9.32 -5.15
C LEU A 37 -9.32 9.69 -6.50
N THR A 38 -8.45 9.91 -7.48
CA THR A 38 -8.87 10.02 -8.89
C THR A 38 -9.34 8.66 -9.43
N GLU A 39 -10.09 8.65 -10.53
CA GLU A 39 -10.59 7.41 -11.14
C GLU A 39 -9.47 6.39 -11.45
N ARG A 40 -8.34 6.87 -12.02
CA ARG A 40 -7.18 6.00 -12.31
C ARG A 40 -6.58 5.40 -11.04
N GLN A 41 -6.48 6.20 -9.98
CA GLN A 41 -5.98 5.74 -8.69
C GLN A 41 -6.91 4.70 -8.06
N MET A 42 -8.22 4.89 -8.18
CA MET A 42 -9.22 3.91 -7.76
C MET A 42 -9.04 2.57 -8.48
N GLN A 43 -8.82 2.61 -9.79
CA GLN A 43 -8.57 1.41 -10.60
C GLN A 43 -7.27 0.69 -10.23
N ILE A 44 -6.20 1.43 -9.91
CA ILE A 44 -4.97 0.84 -9.38
C ILE A 44 -5.25 0.11 -8.06
N VAL A 45 -5.97 0.74 -7.13
CA VAL A 45 -6.31 0.12 -5.83
C VAL A 45 -7.16 -1.14 -6.03
N GLN A 46 -8.15 -1.10 -6.91
CA GLN A 46 -8.97 -2.27 -7.24
C GLN A 46 -8.13 -3.41 -7.82
N PHE A 47 -7.22 -3.10 -8.75
CA PHE A 47 -6.34 -4.09 -9.34
C PHE A 47 -5.43 -4.76 -8.30
N VAL A 48 -4.82 -3.98 -7.41
CA VAL A 48 -3.99 -4.52 -6.32
C VAL A 48 -4.83 -5.36 -5.36
N ASN A 49 -6.06 -4.95 -5.06
CA ASN A 49 -6.97 -5.70 -4.21
C ASN A 49 -7.35 -7.07 -4.80
N GLN A 50 -7.49 -7.16 -6.13
CA GLN A 50 -7.82 -8.41 -6.82
C GLN A 50 -6.59 -9.31 -7.07
N ASN A 51 -5.44 -8.72 -7.43
CA ASN A 51 -4.24 -9.46 -7.86
C ASN A 51 -3.16 -9.57 -6.77
N GLY A 52 -3.38 -8.94 -5.61
CA GLY A 52 -2.44 -8.86 -4.49
C GLY A 52 -1.27 -7.89 -4.67
N ARG A 53 -0.86 -7.60 -5.91
CA ARG A 53 0.25 -6.69 -6.24
C ARG A 53 0.08 -6.04 -7.61
N ILE A 54 0.79 -4.94 -7.83
CA ILE A 54 0.90 -4.28 -9.14
C ILE A 54 2.31 -3.76 -9.38
N THR A 55 2.79 -3.79 -10.62
CA THR A 55 4.08 -3.17 -11.00
C THR A 55 3.85 -1.88 -11.81
N ILE A 56 4.89 -1.05 -11.94
CA ILE A 56 4.85 0.11 -12.87
C ILE A 56 4.54 -0.35 -14.31
N GLY A 57 5.04 -1.54 -14.69
CA GLY A 57 4.76 -2.11 -16.01
C GLY A 57 3.28 -2.42 -16.21
N ASP A 58 2.61 -2.95 -15.19
CA ASP A 58 1.17 -3.23 -15.25
C ASP A 58 0.36 -1.95 -15.39
N ILE A 59 0.69 -0.91 -14.61
CA ILE A 59 0.02 0.39 -14.66
C ILE A 59 0.23 1.06 -16.02
N SER A 60 1.47 1.05 -16.51
CA SER A 60 1.83 1.59 -17.82
C SER A 60 1.03 0.91 -18.94
N ARG A 61 0.87 -0.42 -18.89
CA ARG A 61 0.02 -1.17 -19.84
C ARG A 61 -1.46 -0.88 -19.69
N MET A 62 -1.97 -0.90 -18.45
CA MET A 62 -3.38 -0.70 -18.12
C MET A 62 -3.90 0.64 -18.64
N PHE A 63 -3.13 1.71 -18.46
CA PHE A 63 -3.53 3.06 -18.86
C PHE A 63 -2.91 3.52 -20.19
N LYS A 64 -2.10 2.68 -20.84
CA LYS A 64 -1.32 3.03 -22.04
C LYS A 64 -0.51 4.31 -21.85
N ILE A 65 0.11 4.47 -20.68
CA ILE A 65 0.92 5.64 -20.31
C ILE A 65 2.40 5.27 -20.18
N THR A 66 3.28 6.27 -20.20
CA THR A 66 4.71 6.07 -19.96
C THR A 66 4.97 5.56 -18.53
N ARG A 67 6.10 4.87 -18.34
CA ARG A 67 6.53 4.43 -17.01
C ARG A 67 6.68 5.59 -16.02
N GLN A 68 7.11 6.76 -16.49
CA GLN A 68 7.23 7.96 -15.66
C GLN A 68 5.87 8.47 -15.19
N ALA A 69 4.86 8.47 -16.08
CA ALA A 69 3.50 8.83 -15.71
C ALA A 69 2.89 7.82 -14.72
N ALA A 70 3.10 6.52 -14.94
CA ALA A 70 2.68 5.47 -14.02
C ALA A 70 3.31 5.63 -12.62
N LEU A 71 4.60 5.97 -12.58
CA LEU A 71 5.28 6.26 -11.31
C LEU A 71 4.65 7.45 -10.60
N LYS A 72 4.33 8.53 -11.31
CA LYS A 72 3.69 9.73 -10.74
C LYS A 72 2.32 9.41 -10.12
N GLU A 73 1.52 8.54 -10.75
CA GLU A 73 0.23 8.11 -10.19
C GLU A 73 0.40 7.31 -8.89
N VAL A 74 1.34 6.34 -8.89
CA VAL A 74 1.63 5.52 -7.71
C VAL A 74 2.29 6.32 -6.59
N SER A 75 3.14 7.31 -6.90
CA SER A 75 3.76 8.16 -5.89
C SER A 75 2.73 8.92 -5.07
N LYS A 76 1.62 9.34 -5.66
CA LYS A 76 0.50 9.94 -4.92
C LYS A 76 -0.14 8.93 -3.97
N LEU A 77 -0.34 7.69 -4.43
CA LEU A 77 -0.89 6.60 -3.60
C LEU A 77 0.04 6.19 -2.45
N LEU A 78 1.36 6.24 -2.67
CA LEU A 78 2.37 6.06 -1.61
C LEU A 78 2.28 7.18 -0.57
N GLY A 79 2.17 8.44 -1.02
CA GLY A 79 2.05 9.60 -0.12
C GLY A 79 0.78 9.58 0.73
N LEU A 80 -0.29 8.96 0.21
CA LEU A 80 -1.54 8.73 0.94
C LEU A 80 -1.51 7.45 1.81
N ASP A 81 -0.39 6.72 1.84
CA ASP A 81 -0.23 5.44 2.54
C ASP A 81 -1.33 4.41 2.18
N VAL A 82 -1.78 4.42 0.92
CA VAL A 82 -2.77 3.47 0.37
C VAL A 82 -2.07 2.22 -0.16
N VAL A 83 -0.89 2.39 -0.74
CA VAL A 83 -0.03 1.31 -1.25
C VAL A 83 1.36 1.43 -0.65
N LYS A 84 2.08 0.31 -0.59
CA LYS A 84 3.48 0.23 -0.15
C LYS A 84 4.33 -0.44 -1.20
N LEU A 85 5.54 0.09 -1.41
CA LEU A 85 6.55 -0.53 -2.26
C LEU A 85 7.15 -1.76 -1.56
N ARG A 86 7.17 -2.88 -2.27
CA ARG A 86 7.79 -4.14 -1.87
C ARG A 86 8.75 -4.63 -2.96
N GLY A 87 9.82 -5.29 -2.54
CA GLY A 87 10.91 -5.71 -3.43
C GLY A 87 11.89 -4.58 -3.76
N LYS A 88 12.92 -4.91 -4.56
CA LYS A 88 13.95 -3.98 -5.04
C LYS A 88 14.32 -4.32 -6.49
N GLY A 89 14.76 -3.32 -7.25
CA GLY A 89 15.19 -3.47 -8.64
C GLY A 89 14.10 -4.09 -9.53
N ARG A 90 14.43 -5.19 -10.20
CA ARG A 90 13.51 -5.90 -11.12
C ARG A 90 12.30 -6.53 -10.41
N GLY A 91 12.37 -6.73 -9.10
CA GLY A 91 11.29 -7.28 -8.29
C GLY A 91 10.40 -6.22 -7.61
N ALA A 92 10.57 -4.94 -7.93
CA ALA A 92 9.78 -3.86 -7.35
C ALA A 92 8.29 -3.96 -7.74
N HIS A 93 7.41 -4.05 -6.74
CA HIS A 93 5.97 -4.11 -6.90
C HIS A 93 5.28 -3.39 -5.73
N TYR A 94 4.02 -3.03 -5.92
CA TYR A 94 3.23 -2.30 -4.95
C TYR A 94 2.11 -3.19 -4.45
N VAL A 95 1.95 -3.22 -3.13
CA VAL A 95 0.90 -3.97 -2.44
C VAL A 95 0.05 -2.98 -1.66
N LEU A 96 -1.13 -3.41 -1.22
CA LEU A 96 -1.92 -2.61 -0.29
C LEU A 96 -1.14 -2.37 1.00
N ALA A 97 -1.21 -1.15 1.51
CA ALA A 97 -0.51 -0.71 2.71
C ALA A 97 -0.96 -1.45 3.96
#